data_AF-A0A3N2NKS8-F1
#
_entry.id   AF-A0A3N2NKS8-F1
#
_cell.length_a   1.000
_cell.length_b   1.000
_cell.length_c   1.000
_cell.angle_alpha   90.00
_cell.angle_beta   90.00
_cell.angle_gamma   90.00
#
_symmetry.space_group_name_H-M   'P 1'
#
loop_
_entity.id
_entity.type
_entity.pdbx_description
1 polymer ?
#
loop_
_entity_poly.entity_id
_entity_poly.type
_entity_poly.pdbx_seq_one_letter_code
_entity_poly.pdbx_strand_id
1 'polypeptide(L)'
;MEVKISEMVSGVLKYLDENEEMIVDKTEFGYPATSLTDLVAEVLPDVAERTVAEAERGDIDEWLEMEGDFEWVSPGTGEMELPEDFLRLAVFRMSDWKRSVSVAVSSDSPVYSLRFNPGCDRKRIRKSPMVAVVEGRGRRKLEFTGSTDAGAYVELAGYVPRPAGDDPEKLRIPRSLVKRVVMNAASKVREIRI
;
A
#
# COMPACT_ATOMS: atom_id res chain seq x y z
N MET A 1 7.64 6.73 -6.49
CA MET A 1 8.59 6.72 -7.62
C MET A 1 8.22 5.57 -8.55
N GLU A 2 8.47 5.69 -9.85
CA GLU A 2 8.36 4.57 -10.78
C GLU A 2 9.76 4.01 -11.07
N VAL A 3 9.90 2.69 -10.97
CA VAL A 3 11.16 1.97 -11.17
C VAL A 3 10.95 0.92 -12.24
N LYS A 4 11.90 0.79 -13.17
CA LYS A 4 11.83 -0.24 -14.21
C LYS A 4 12.06 -1.62 -13.62
N ILE A 5 11.25 -2.59 -14.04
CA ILE A 5 11.40 -3.99 -13.62
C ILE A 5 12.78 -4.51 -14.00
N SER A 6 13.30 -4.17 -15.18
CA SER A 6 14.65 -4.60 -15.61
C SER A 6 15.78 -4.11 -14.69
N GLU A 7 15.69 -2.89 -14.16
CA GLU A 7 16.66 -2.37 -13.19
C GLU A 7 16.58 -3.14 -11.86
N MET A 8 15.37 -3.50 -11.44
CA MET A 8 15.16 -4.31 -10.24
C MET A 8 15.65 -5.75 -10.43
N VAL A 9 15.43 -6.35 -11.60
CA VAL A 9 15.94 -7.68 -11.96
C VAL A 9 17.46 -7.72 -11.85
N SER A 10 18.19 -6.78 -12.47
CA SER A 10 19.65 -6.70 -12.34
C SER A 10 20.07 -6.53 -10.87
N GLY A 11 19.32 -5.75 -10.08
CA GLY A 11 19.49 -5.65 -8.64
C GLY A 11 19.37 -7.00 -7.92
N VAL A 12 18.33 -7.77 -8.22
CA VAL A 12 18.08 -9.08 -7.61
C VAL A 12 19.18 -10.08 -7.98
N LEU A 13 19.62 -10.11 -9.24
CA LEU A 13 20.71 -10.98 -9.68
C LEU A 13 22.00 -10.72 -8.90
N LYS A 14 22.34 -9.44 -8.66
CA LYS A 14 23.49 -9.06 -7.80
C LYS A 14 23.35 -9.59 -6.38
N TYR A 15 22.15 -9.59 -5.81
CA TYR A 15 21.88 -10.16 -4.48
C TYR A 15 21.91 -11.69 -4.46
N LEU A 16 21.62 -12.34 -5.59
CA LEU A 16 21.74 -13.77 -5.78
C LEU A 16 23.19 -14.24 -6.02
N ASP A 17 24.13 -13.30 -6.22
CA ASP A 17 25.52 -13.57 -6.66
C ASP A 17 25.57 -14.24 -8.04
N GLU A 18 24.60 -13.91 -8.89
CA GLU A 18 24.50 -14.45 -10.25
C GLU A 18 25.15 -13.48 -11.25
N ASN A 19 25.91 -14.03 -12.21
CA ASN A 19 26.55 -13.23 -13.24
C ASN A 19 25.60 -13.04 -14.43
N GLU A 20 25.19 -11.79 -14.66
CA GLU A 20 24.22 -11.39 -15.68
C GLU A 20 24.69 -11.75 -17.11
N GLU A 21 25.97 -11.55 -17.44
CA GLU A 21 26.53 -11.91 -18.76
C GLU A 21 26.43 -13.42 -19.03
N MET A 22 26.75 -14.23 -18.02
CA MET A 22 26.66 -15.69 -18.14
C MET A 22 25.21 -16.19 -18.28
N ILE A 23 24.23 -15.48 -17.73
CA ILE A 23 22.81 -15.83 -17.88
C ILE A 23 22.33 -15.50 -19.28
N VAL A 24 22.71 -14.34 -19.82
CA VAL A 24 22.38 -13.93 -21.18
C VAL A 24 22.93 -14.93 -22.20
N ASP A 25 24.21 -15.28 -22.10
CA ASP A 25 24.85 -16.27 -22.97
C ASP A 25 24.15 -17.64 -22.92
N LYS A 26 23.76 -18.12 -21.72
CA LYS A 26 23.05 -19.40 -21.57
C LYS A 26 21.64 -19.38 -22.15
N THR A 27 21.00 -18.22 -22.17
CA THR A 27 19.65 -18.04 -22.70
C THR A 27 19.67 -17.98 -24.23
N GLU A 28 20.68 -17.31 -24.81
CA GLU A 28 20.84 -17.16 -26.26
C GLU A 28 21.30 -18.46 -26.94
N PHE A 29 22.16 -19.25 -26.30
CA PHE A 29 22.79 -20.45 -26.90
C PHE A 29 22.33 -21.79 -26.29
N GLY A 30 21.29 -21.80 -25.42
CA GLY A 30 20.93 -22.97 -24.60
C GLY A 30 19.42 -23.27 -24.48
N TYR A 31 18.91 -23.30 -23.23
CA TYR A 31 17.57 -23.76 -22.85
C TYR A 31 16.70 -22.60 -22.31
N PRO A 32 15.68 -22.12 -23.06
CA PRO A 32 14.87 -20.95 -22.67
C PRO A 32 14.02 -21.15 -21.40
N ALA A 33 13.82 -22.39 -20.95
CA ALA A 33 13.12 -22.71 -19.69
C ALA A 33 13.92 -22.35 -18.40
N THR A 34 15.06 -21.66 -18.54
CA THR A 34 16.03 -21.36 -17.45
C THR A 34 16.17 -19.86 -17.17
N SER A 35 15.26 -19.04 -17.69
CA SER A 35 15.33 -17.59 -17.59
C SER A 35 15.05 -17.15 -16.15
N LEU A 36 16.09 -17.18 -15.31
CA LEU A 36 16.07 -16.64 -13.95
C LEU A 36 15.57 -15.19 -13.95
N THR A 37 15.87 -14.44 -15.01
CA THR A 37 15.36 -13.09 -15.26
C THR A 37 13.84 -13.05 -15.38
N ASP A 38 13.21 -13.97 -16.10
CA ASP A 38 11.75 -14.03 -16.24
C ASP A 38 11.10 -14.44 -14.91
N LEU A 39 11.67 -15.42 -14.21
CA LEU A 39 11.19 -15.80 -12.87
C LEU A 39 11.26 -14.63 -11.89
N VAL A 40 12.36 -13.87 -11.91
CA VAL A 40 12.50 -12.67 -11.06
C VAL A 40 11.46 -11.62 -11.45
N ALA A 41 11.28 -11.35 -12.74
CA ALA A 41 10.29 -10.39 -13.22
C ALA A 41 8.86 -10.78 -12.85
N GLU A 42 8.53 -12.08 -12.89
CA GLU A 42 7.22 -12.62 -12.50
C GLU A 42 6.96 -12.49 -11.00
N VAL A 43 7.97 -12.71 -10.15
CA VAL A 43 7.83 -12.67 -8.69
C VAL A 43 7.87 -11.24 -8.12
N LEU A 44 8.50 -10.29 -8.84
CA LEU A 44 8.72 -8.93 -8.36
C LEU A 44 7.43 -8.17 -7.96
N PRO A 45 6.34 -8.17 -8.75
CA PRO A 45 5.11 -7.47 -8.38
C PRO A 45 4.52 -7.94 -7.05
N ASP A 46 4.42 -9.26 -6.84
CA ASP A 46 3.87 -9.85 -5.62
C ASP A 46 4.73 -9.50 -4.40
N VAL A 47 6.06 -9.59 -4.56
CA VAL A 47 7.00 -9.24 -3.48
C VAL A 47 6.96 -7.73 -3.19
N ALA A 48 6.83 -6.90 -4.21
CA ALA A 48 6.68 -5.46 -4.05
C ALA A 48 5.41 -5.14 -3.27
N GLU A 49 4.26 -5.68 -3.66
CA GLU A 49 2.97 -5.43 -3.01
C GLU A 49 3.04 -5.81 -1.54
N ARG A 50 3.52 -7.02 -1.24
CA ARG A 50 3.68 -7.49 0.13
C ARG A 50 4.62 -6.62 0.95
N THR A 51 5.78 -6.27 0.41
CA THR A 51 6.78 -5.45 1.11
C THR A 51 6.23 -4.07 1.45
N VAL A 52 5.48 -3.45 0.53
CA VAL A 52 4.88 -2.13 0.74
C VAL A 52 3.70 -2.22 1.72
N ALA A 53 2.87 -3.26 1.62
CA ALA A 53 1.75 -3.50 2.53
C ALA A 53 2.20 -3.69 3.99
N GLU A 54 3.30 -4.42 4.20
CA GLU A 54 3.83 -4.77 5.53
C GLU A 54 4.79 -3.71 6.10
N ALA A 55 5.24 -2.74 5.30
CA ALA A 55 6.20 -1.73 5.73
C ALA A 55 5.74 -0.95 6.98
N GLU A 56 6.67 -0.61 7.86
CA GLU A 56 6.36 0.30 8.95
C GLU A 56 6.11 1.71 8.42
N ARG A 57 5.27 2.49 9.11
CA ARG A 57 4.96 3.87 8.70
C ARG A 57 6.24 4.71 8.51
N GLY A 58 7.23 4.53 9.39
CA GLY A 58 8.50 5.27 9.32
C GLY A 58 9.34 4.95 8.09
N ASP A 59 9.08 3.82 7.43
CA ASP A 59 9.80 3.39 6.24
C ASP A 59 9.16 3.92 4.94
N ILE A 60 8.01 4.59 4.98
CA ILE A 60 7.32 5.10 3.78
C ILE A 60 7.65 6.59 3.62
N ASP A 61 8.43 6.92 2.58
CA ASP A 61 8.87 8.28 2.28
C ASP A 61 8.03 8.99 1.21
N GLU A 62 7.31 8.23 0.39
CA GLU A 62 6.49 8.73 -0.71
C GLU A 62 5.06 8.16 -0.62
N TRP A 63 4.06 9.01 -0.88
CA TRP A 63 2.64 8.66 -0.94
C TRP A 63 1.92 9.61 -1.92
N LEU A 64 0.73 9.24 -2.38
CA LEU A 64 -0.11 10.03 -3.29
C LEU A 64 -1.29 10.66 -2.54
N GLU A 65 -1.67 11.86 -2.92
CA GLU A 65 -2.88 12.51 -2.40
C GLU A 65 -4.12 11.76 -2.88
N MET A 66 -5.08 11.59 -1.96
CA MET A 66 -6.38 11.03 -2.30
C MET A 66 -7.23 12.16 -2.89
N GLU A 67 -7.59 12.01 -4.15
CA GLU A 67 -8.54 12.90 -4.81
C GLU A 67 -9.96 12.41 -4.54
N GLY A 68 -10.84 13.30 -4.09
CA GLY A 68 -12.24 12.98 -3.86
C GLY A 68 -12.90 13.89 -2.84
N ASP A 69 -14.22 14.00 -2.95
CA ASP A 69 -15.04 14.59 -1.91
C ASP A 69 -15.32 13.56 -0.80
N PHE A 70 -15.70 14.06 0.37
CA PHE A 70 -16.18 13.23 1.47
C PHE A 70 -17.64 13.57 1.79
N GLU A 71 -18.34 12.61 2.35
CA GLU A 71 -19.73 12.75 2.77
C GLU A 71 -19.88 12.50 4.27
N TRP A 72 -20.68 13.32 4.96
CA TRP A 72 -21.04 13.06 6.35
C TRP A 72 -22.16 12.02 6.42
N VAL A 73 -21.88 10.88 7.06
CA VAL A 73 -22.85 9.80 7.26
C VAL A 73 -23.61 9.99 8.58
N SER A 74 -22.94 10.52 9.60
CA SER A 74 -23.54 10.87 10.89
C SER A 74 -22.69 11.93 11.62
N PRO A 75 -23.18 12.54 12.72
CA PRO A 75 -22.40 13.53 13.45
C PRO A 75 -21.01 13.01 13.85
N GLY A 76 -19.98 13.68 13.33
CA GLY A 76 -18.58 13.35 13.60
C GLY A 76 -18.05 12.10 12.88
N THR A 77 -18.82 11.53 11.94
CA THR A 77 -18.44 10.37 11.13
C THR A 77 -18.77 10.60 9.66
N GLY A 78 -17.78 10.44 8.79
CA GLY A 78 -17.95 10.58 7.35
C GLY A 78 -17.25 9.47 6.58
N GLU A 79 -17.40 9.50 5.28
CA GLU A 79 -16.80 8.54 4.35
C GLU A 79 -16.28 9.22 3.09
N MET A 80 -15.31 8.58 2.43
CA MET A 80 -14.71 9.01 1.17
C MET A 80 -14.42 7.76 0.32
N GLU A 81 -14.60 7.84 -1.00
CA GLU A 81 -14.25 6.75 -1.91
C GLU A 81 -12.72 6.54 -1.94
N LEU A 82 -12.28 5.29 -2.01
CA LEU A 82 -10.87 4.97 -2.16
C LEU A 82 -10.49 4.92 -3.64
N PRO A 83 -9.28 5.36 -4.00
CA PRO A 83 -8.71 5.09 -5.32
C PRO A 83 -8.71 3.58 -5.63
N GLU A 84 -8.91 3.21 -6.89
CA GLU A 84 -8.95 1.81 -7.32
C GLU A 84 -7.64 1.08 -7.02
N ASP A 85 -6.51 1.79 -7.12
CA ASP A 85 -5.17 1.30 -6.85
C ASP A 85 -4.78 1.38 -5.38
N PHE A 86 -5.69 1.69 -4.45
CA PHE A 86 -5.36 1.81 -3.03
C PHE A 86 -4.75 0.52 -2.46
N LEU A 87 -3.54 0.59 -1.90
CA LEU A 87 -2.95 -0.49 -1.13
C LEU A 87 -3.10 -0.27 0.36
N ARG A 88 -2.69 0.91 0.85
CA ARG A 88 -2.75 1.25 2.28
C ARG A 88 -2.83 2.74 2.54
N LEU A 89 -3.31 3.09 3.72
CA LEU A 89 -3.31 4.45 4.21
C LEU A 89 -1.88 4.89 4.57
N ALA A 90 -1.46 6.05 4.10
CA ALA A 90 -0.24 6.71 4.55
C ALA A 90 -0.55 7.71 5.67
N VAL A 91 -1.55 8.56 5.44
CA VAL A 91 -1.93 9.63 6.37
C VAL A 91 -3.36 10.10 6.10
N PHE A 92 -4.12 10.41 7.15
CA PHE A 92 -5.43 11.03 7.06
C PHE A 92 -5.62 12.00 8.22
N ARG A 93 -6.14 13.21 7.96
CA ARG A 93 -6.41 14.21 8.97
C ARG A 93 -7.58 15.11 8.57
N MET A 94 -8.56 15.22 9.46
CA MET A 94 -9.57 16.30 9.41
C MET A 94 -9.00 17.58 10.02
N SER A 95 -9.48 18.74 9.55
CA SER A 95 -9.03 20.06 9.99
C SER A 95 -9.15 20.33 11.50
N ASP A 96 -10.07 19.64 12.19
CA ASP A 96 -10.29 19.78 13.64
C ASP A 96 -9.48 18.76 14.47
N TRP A 97 -8.71 17.88 13.83
CA TRP A 97 -7.93 16.85 14.51
C TRP A 97 -6.53 17.34 14.89
N LYS A 98 -6.17 17.13 16.16
CA LYS A 98 -4.81 17.44 16.67
C LYS A 98 -3.72 16.54 16.10
N ARG A 99 -4.06 15.36 15.59
CA ARG A 99 -3.11 14.35 15.09
C ARG A 99 -3.69 13.65 13.88
N SER A 100 -2.82 13.31 12.92
CA SER A 100 -3.16 12.47 11.79
C SER A 100 -3.27 11.00 12.18
N VAL A 101 -4.09 10.26 11.47
CA VAL A 101 -4.19 8.80 11.52
C VAL A 101 -3.42 8.22 10.34
N SER A 102 -2.61 7.20 10.58
CA SER A 102 -1.83 6.51 9.52
C SER A 102 -2.10 5.01 9.46
N VAL A 103 -3.00 4.52 10.31
CA VAL A 103 -3.38 3.10 10.39
C VAL A 103 -4.89 3.05 10.30
N ALA A 104 -5.39 2.44 9.23
CA ALA A 104 -6.80 2.16 9.08
C ALA A 104 -7.13 0.80 9.69
N VAL A 105 -8.29 0.68 10.35
CA VAL A 105 -8.81 -0.60 10.82
C VAL A 105 -9.66 -1.27 9.74
N SER A 106 -9.70 -2.60 9.71
CA SER A 106 -10.67 -3.33 8.88
C SER A 106 -12.08 -3.21 9.46
N SER A 107 -13.10 -3.18 8.59
CA SER A 107 -14.51 -3.25 8.96
C SER A 107 -14.88 -4.49 9.77
N ASP A 108 -14.14 -5.59 9.64
CA ASP A 108 -14.38 -6.84 10.37
C ASP A 108 -13.74 -6.84 11.77
N SER A 109 -12.98 -5.79 12.10
CA SER A 109 -12.33 -5.69 13.40
C SER A 109 -13.34 -5.43 14.52
N PRO A 110 -13.16 -6.04 15.72
CA PRO A 110 -13.91 -5.64 16.92
C PRO A 110 -13.78 -4.14 17.22
N VAL A 111 -12.63 -3.53 16.89
CA VAL A 111 -12.39 -2.09 17.06
C VAL A 111 -13.32 -1.27 16.20
N TYR A 112 -13.56 -1.69 14.95
CA TYR A 112 -14.51 -1.02 14.07
C TYR A 112 -15.92 -1.01 14.68
N SER A 113 -16.41 -2.18 15.09
CA SER A 113 -17.72 -2.32 15.72
C SER A 113 -17.89 -1.46 16.97
N LEU A 114 -16.84 -1.26 17.77
CA LEU A 114 -16.89 -0.41 18.97
C LEU A 114 -16.87 1.09 18.68
N ARG A 115 -16.38 1.49 17.51
CA ARG A 115 -16.02 2.87 17.19
C ARG A 115 -16.94 3.50 16.15
N PHE A 116 -17.40 2.72 15.18
CA PHE A 116 -18.26 3.17 14.08
C PHE A 116 -19.74 2.82 14.29
N ASN A 117 -20.09 1.94 15.25
CA ASN A 117 -21.49 1.61 15.53
C ASN A 117 -22.23 2.77 16.24
N PRO A 118 -23.33 3.30 15.66
CA PRO A 118 -24.12 4.38 16.25
C PRO A 118 -24.95 3.94 17.48
N GLY A 119 -25.19 2.63 17.67
CA GLY A 119 -25.99 2.10 18.79
C GLY A 119 -25.27 2.12 20.15
N CYS A 120 -23.96 2.39 20.18
CA CYS A 120 -23.25 2.67 21.41
C CYS A 120 -23.48 4.13 21.78
N ASP A 121 -24.50 4.40 22.60
CA ASP A 121 -24.97 5.71 23.05
C ASP A 121 -23.96 6.43 23.97
N ARG A 122 -22.72 6.61 23.49
CA ARG A 122 -21.60 7.26 24.16
C ARG A 122 -21.57 8.75 23.80
N LYS A 123 -22.73 9.42 23.89
CA LYS A 123 -22.97 10.85 23.58
C LYS A 123 -22.01 11.86 24.26
N ARG A 124 -21.11 11.40 25.14
CA ARG A 124 -20.16 12.24 25.89
C ARG A 124 -18.70 11.81 25.80
N ILE A 125 -18.36 10.76 25.05
CA ILE A 125 -16.96 10.34 24.89
C ILE A 125 -16.45 10.90 23.57
N ARG A 126 -15.52 11.88 23.64
CA ARG A 126 -14.73 12.30 22.48
C ARG A 126 -14.07 11.05 21.90
N LYS A 127 -14.47 10.68 20.68
CA LYS A 127 -13.82 9.62 19.94
C LYS A 127 -12.49 10.18 19.43
N SER A 128 -11.37 9.62 19.89
CA SER A 128 -10.08 9.86 19.23
C SER A 128 -10.19 9.62 17.71
N PRO A 129 -9.51 10.42 16.88
CA PRO A 129 -9.48 10.22 15.43
C PRO A 129 -9.25 8.76 15.05
N MET A 130 -10.08 8.23 14.16
CA MET A 130 -9.97 6.87 13.68
C MET A 130 -10.48 6.77 12.25
N VAL A 131 -9.85 5.87 11.50
CA VAL A 131 -10.14 5.61 10.10
C VAL A 131 -10.28 4.11 9.90
N ALA A 132 -11.19 3.70 9.02
CA ALA A 132 -11.44 2.32 8.66
C ALA A 132 -11.52 2.17 7.14
N VAL A 133 -10.97 1.06 6.64
CA VAL A 133 -11.23 0.63 5.26
C VAL A 133 -12.41 -0.32 5.30
N VAL A 134 -13.47 0.03 4.56
CA VAL A 134 -14.70 -0.75 4.47
C VAL A 134 -14.84 -1.24 3.03
N GLU A 135 -14.98 -2.55 2.89
CA GLU A 135 -15.11 -3.23 1.60
C GLU A 135 -16.54 -3.80 1.46
N GLY A 136 -17.24 -3.49 0.37
CA GLY A 136 -18.60 -4.00 0.17
C GLY A 136 -19.14 -3.85 -1.25
N ARG A 137 -19.78 -4.92 -1.78
CA ARG A 137 -20.53 -4.97 -3.06
C ARG A 137 -19.90 -4.19 -4.23
N GLY A 138 -18.57 -4.26 -4.37
CA GLY A 138 -17.84 -3.61 -5.47
C GLY A 138 -17.44 -2.16 -5.23
N ARG A 139 -17.54 -1.65 -4.00
CA ARG A 139 -17.00 -0.35 -3.60
C ARG A 139 -16.05 -0.51 -2.42
N ARG A 140 -14.99 0.29 -2.42
CA ARG A 140 -14.00 0.36 -1.35
C ARG A 140 -13.97 1.80 -0.86
N LYS A 141 -14.28 2.01 0.41
CA LYS A 141 -14.38 3.35 0.99
C LYS A 141 -13.57 3.46 2.26
N LEU A 142 -13.18 4.69 2.55
CA LEU A 142 -12.53 5.10 3.78
C LEU A 142 -13.59 5.73 4.68
N GLU A 143 -13.95 5.06 5.77
CA GLU A 143 -14.78 5.68 6.80
C GLU A 143 -13.90 6.32 7.88
N PHE A 144 -14.28 7.48 8.37
CA PHE A 144 -13.56 8.17 9.43
C PHE A 144 -14.52 8.65 10.53
N THR A 145 -14.06 8.64 11.78
CA THR A 145 -14.83 9.10 12.94
C THR A 145 -13.96 9.89 13.92
N GLY A 146 -14.60 10.75 14.70
CA GLY A 146 -13.96 11.54 15.75
C GLY A 146 -13.86 13.04 15.46
N SER A 147 -14.46 13.51 14.36
CA SER A 147 -14.67 14.94 14.17
C SER A 147 -15.70 15.47 15.17
N THR A 148 -15.47 16.69 15.64
CA THR A 148 -16.33 17.42 16.58
C THR A 148 -16.91 18.69 15.99
N ASP A 149 -16.44 19.10 14.81
CA ASP A 149 -16.92 20.27 14.08
C ASP A 149 -17.66 19.85 12.80
N ALA A 150 -18.90 20.33 12.65
CA ALA A 150 -19.72 20.07 11.46
C ALA A 150 -19.19 20.79 10.20
N GLY A 151 -18.37 21.84 10.38
CA GLY A 151 -17.67 22.53 9.30
C GLY A 151 -16.27 21.98 9.01
N ALA A 152 -15.86 20.89 9.67
CA ALA A 152 -14.55 20.28 9.42
C ALA A 152 -14.45 19.72 8.00
N TYR A 153 -13.27 19.82 7.41
CA TYR A 153 -12.94 19.28 6.09
C TYR A 153 -11.73 18.34 6.17
N VAL A 154 -11.52 17.54 5.13
CA VAL A 154 -10.32 16.71 4.99
C VAL A 154 -9.14 17.63 4.68
N GLU A 155 -8.25 17.80 5.65
CA GLU A 155 -7.07 18.66 5.52
C GLU A 155 -5.90 17.92 4.87
N LEU A 156 -5.81 16.61 5.09
CA LEU A 156 -4.77 15.76 4.52
C LEU A 156 -5.31 14.35 4.31
N ALA A 157 -5.19 13.83 3.09
CA ALA A 157 -5.51 12.44 2.77
C ALA A 157 -4.46 11.91 1.81
N GLY A 158 -3.71 10.92 2.27
CA GLY A 158 -2.57 10.35 1.56
C GLY A 158 -2.59 8.84 1.65
N TYR A 159 -2.31 8.20 0.52
CA TYR A 159 -2.29 6.75 0.40
C TYR A 159 -1.06 6.27 -0.34
N VAL A 160 -0.73 4.99 -0.13
CA VAL A 160 0.25 4.30 -0.96
C VAL A 160 -0.53 3.43 -1.95
N PRO A 161 -0.31 3.59 -3.26
CA PRO A 161 -0.95 2.76 -4.27
C PRO A 161 -0.33 1.36 -4.29
N ARG A 162 -1.02 0.41 -4.93
CA ARG A 162 -0.46 -0.89 -5.28
C ARG A 162 0.76 -0.67 -6.17
N PRO A 163 1.79 -1.54 -6.13
CA PRO A 163 2.98 -1.37 -6.94
C PRO A 163 2.78 -1.75 -8.41
N ALA A 164 1.66 -1.35 -9.00
CA ALA A 164 1.38 -1.43 -10.42
C ALA A 164 1.47 -0.01 -11.00
N GLY A 165 2.13 0.13 -12.14
CA GLY A 165 2.08 1.36 -12.94
C GLY A 165 1.10 1.23 -14.10
N ASP A 166 0.88 2.34 -14.80
CA ASP A 166 0.22 2.32 -16.12
C ASP A 166 1.07 1.58 -17.17
N ASP A 167 2.38 1.53 -16.93
CA ASP A 167 3.37 0.85 -17.74
C ASP A 167 3.67 -0.54 -17.13
N PRO A 168 3.40 -1.64 -17.85
CA PRO A 168 3.64 -3.00 -17.34
C PRO A 168 5.12 -3.29 -17.07
N GLU A 169 6.04 -2.48 -17.61
CA GLU A 169 7.48 -2.62 -17.34
C GLU A 169 7.95 -1.83 -16.11
N LYS A 170 7.05 -1.14 -15.40
CA LYS A 170 7.38 -0.32 -14.23
C LYS A 170 6.53 -0.68 -13.02
N LEU A 171 7.17 -0.60 -11.86
CA LEU A 171 6.50 -0.71 -10.56
C LEU A 171 6.56 0.63 -9.84
N ARG A 172 5.43 1.01 -9.24
CA ARG A 172 5.35 2.20 -8.38
C ARG A 172 5.68 1.82 -6.95
N ILE A 173 6.88 2.17 -6.49
CA ILE A 173 7.38 1.80 -5.16
C ILE A 173 7.90 3.07 -4.45
N PRO A 174 7.63 3.25 -3.14
CA PRO A 174 8.31 4.27 -2.35
C PRO A 174 9.83 4.08 -2.40
N ARG A 175 10.59 5.17 -2.56
CA ARG A 175 12.03 5.10 -2.85
C ARG A 175 12.80 4.41 -1.73
N SER A 176 12.43 4.66 -0.48
CA SER A 176 12.97 4.00 0.70
C SER A 176 12.82 2.47 0.68
N LEU A 177 11.81 1.93 -0.01
CA LEU A 177 11.48 0.51 0.00
C LEU A 177 12.10 -0.27 -1.17
N VAL A 178 12.61 0.40 -2.21
CA VAL A 178 13.16 -0.26 -3.41
C VAL A 178 14.20 -1.33 -3.06
N LYS A 179 15.17 -0.98 -2.20
CA LYS A 179 16.20 -1.92 -1.76
C LYS A 179 15.61 -3.13 -1.01
N ARG A 180 14.61 -2.89 -0.16
CA ARG A 180 13.95 -3.96 0.61
C ARG A 180 13.19 -4.90 -0.31
N VAL A 181 12.50 -4.39 -1.33
CA VAL A 181 11.83 -5.20 -2.34
C VAL A 181 12.81 -6.10 -3.09
N VAL A 182 13.93 -5.54 -3.55
CA VAL A 182 14.99 -6.30 -4.25
C VAL A 182 15.55 -7.42 -3.35
N MET A 183 15.84 -7.12 -2.08
CA MET A 183 16.34 -8.12 -1.12
C MET A 183 15.32 -9.23 -0.82
N ASN A 184 14.05 -8.86 -0.66
CA ASN A 184 12.97 -9.82 -0.43
C ASN A 184 12.73 -10.70 -1.66
N ALA A 185 12.85 -10.13 -2.87
CA ALA A 185 12.68 -10.88 -4.12
C ALA A 185 13.81 -11.90 -4.31
N ALA A 186 15.06 -11.50 -4.04
CA ALA A 186 16.20 -12.43 -4.04
C ALA A 186 15.99 -13.59 -3.05
N SER A 187 15.53 -13.28 -1.83
CA SER A 187 15.20 -14.31 -0.83
C SER A 187 14.10 -15.24 -1.32
N LYS A 188 13.03 -14.69 -1.92
CA LYS A 188 11.92 -15.48 -2.45
C LYS A 188 12.35 -16.42 -3.59
N VAL A 189 13.18 -15.93 -4.50
CA VAL A 189 13.71 -16.72 -5.62
C VAL A 189 14.63 -17.84 -5.10
N ARG A 190 15.40 -17.60 -4.04
CA ARG A 190 16.18 -18.67 -3.39
C ARG A 190 15.28 -19.78 -2.83
N GLU A 191 14.16 -19.42 -2.19
CA GLU A 191 13.20 -20.42 -1.68
C GLU A 191 12.58 -21.28 -2.78
N ILE A 192 12.32 -20.70 -3.97
CA ILE A 192 11.72 -21.43 -5.10
C ILE A 192 12.73 -22.41 -5.74
N ARG A 193 14.04 -22.11 -5.66
CA ARG A 193 15.10 -22.92 -6.25
C ARG A 193 15.54 -24.13 -5.39
N ILE A 194 15.10 -24.21 -4.13
CA ILE A 194 15.42 -25.31 -3.19
C ILE A 194 14.33 -26.38 -3.27
#